data_AF-D5Q013-F1
#
_entry.id   AF-D5Q013-F1
#
_cell.length_a   1.000
_cell.length_b   1.000
_cell.length_c   1.000
_cell.angle_alpha   90.00
_cell.angle_beta   90.00
_cell.angle_gamma   90.00
#
_symmetry.space_group_name_H-M   'P 1'
#
loop_
_entity.id
_entity.type
_entity.pdbx_description
1 polymer ?
#
loop_
_entity_poly.entity_id
_entity_poly.type
_entity_poly.pdbx_seq_one_letter_code
_entity_poly.pdbx_strand_id
1 'polypeptide(L)'
;MSVDTLRNQFIKIVIEIYEDLTEFIFSKDIQTDKNLDFILKEPKYIPNGFKEVEKENTLQGIFIRYENKNGSEIRYRSNQIDSNTVILDTENAKVTDIMVNDYEAKYIVKDNSITIFWNDEENVYTIYFDYDNKNDLNKYKDNLIDIAENIK
;
A
#
# COMPACT_ATOMS: atom_id res chain seq x y z
N MET A 1 7.95 40.41 9.70
CA MET A 1 8.68 39.47 8.84
C MET A 1 8.34 38.08 9.34
N SER A 2 7.59 37.29 8.56
CA SER A 2 7.23 35.92 8.94
C SER A 2 8.31 35.01 8.39
N VAL A 3 9.03 34.32 9.27
CA VAL A 3 9.93 33.25 8.86
C VAL A 3 9.04 32.05 8.62
N ASP A 4 8.86 31.66 7.36
CA ASP A 4 8.33 30.34 7.02
C ASP A 4 9.30 29.31 7.60
N THR A 5 8.95 28.75 8.75
CA THR A 5 9.70 27.64 9.35
C THR A 5 9.54 26.43 8.45
N LEU A 6 10.60 26.04 7.76
CA LEU A 6 10.66 24.77 7.04
C LEU A 6 10.26 23.64 8.01
N ARG A 7 9.19 22.93 7.66
CA ARG A 7 8.78 21.73 8.36
C ARG A 7 9.67 20.59 7.89
N ASN A 8 10.75 20.31 8.61
CA ASN A 8 11.54 19.12 8.36
C ASN A 8 10.86 17.92 9.06
N GLN A 9 10.14 17.12 8.29
CA GLN A 9 9.71 15.77 8.70
C GLN A 9 10.82 14.79 8.31
N PHE A 10 11.29 13.98 9.25
CA PHE A 10 12.22 12.90 8.98
C PHE A 10 11.51 11.57 9.19
N ILE A 11 11.54 10.73 8.15
CA ILE A 11 11.04 9.35 8.22
C ILE A 11 12.26 8.45 8.24
N LYS A 12 12.34 7.61 9.26
CA LYS A 12 13.29 6.52 9.32
C LYS A 12 12.57 5.24 8.89
N ILE A 13 13.18 4.52 7.97
CA ILE A 13 12.71 3.20 7.55
C ILE A 13 13.84 2.22 7.87
N VAL A 14 13.54 1.21 8.67
CA VAL A 14 14.41 0.05 8.89
C VAL A 14 13.78 -1.12 8.15
N ILE A 15 14.57 -1.79 7.30
CA ILE A 15 14.14 -2.95 6.54
C ILE A 15 14.90 -4.15 7.12
N GLU A 16 14.16 -5.11 7.66
CA GLU A 16 14.71 -6.36 8.15
C GLU A 16 14.25 -7.50 7.24
N ILE A 17 15.22 -8.20 6.65
CA ILE A 17 14.96 -9.30 5.72
C ILE A 17 15.28 -10.60 6.45
N TYR A 18 14.26 -11.42 6.64
CA TYR A 18 14.34 -12.76 7.19
C TYR A 18 14.20 -13.79 6.06
N GLU A 19 14.41 -15.07 6.39
CA GLU A 19 14.19 -16.16 5.43
C GLU A 19 12.74 -16.16 4.93
N ASP A 20 11.80 -15.98 5.86
CA ASP A 20 10.37 -16.18 5.60
C ASP A 20 9.58 -14.87 5.33
N LEU A 21 10.15 -13.71 5.64
CA LEU A 21 9.42 -12.44 5.60
C LEU A 21 10.35 -11.23 5.50
N THR A 22 9.79 -10.10 5.07
CA THR A 22 10.45 -8.79 5.14
C THR A 22 9.62 -7.86 6.01
N GLU A 23 10.25 -7.25 7.00
CA GLU A 23 9.63 -6.24 7.86
C GLU A 23 10.10 -4.84 7.45
N PHE A 24 9.13 -3.93 7.29
CA PHE A 24 9.33 -2.51 7.11
C PHE A 24 8.87 -1.79 8.37
N ILE A 25 9.84 -1.29 9.13
CA ILE A 25 9.60 -0.57 10.38
C ILE A 25 9.75 0.92 10.08
N PHE A 26 8.63 1.64 10.19
CA PHE A 26 8.56 3.07 10.00
C PHE A 26 8.62 3.79 11.35
N SER A 27 9.38 4.87 11.39
CA SER A 27 9.40 5.78 12.53
C SER A 27 9.41 7.20 12.01
N LYS A 28 8.50 8.02 12.52
CA LYS A 28 8.41 9.43 12.18
C LYS A 28 8.89 10.28 13.35
N ASP A 29 9.93 11.09 13.12
CA ASP A 29 10.36 12.08 14.09
C ASP A 29 9.74 13.44 13.72
N ILE A 30 8.78 13.91 14.52
CA ILE A 30 8.10 15.18 14.32
C ILE A 30 8.62 16.18 15.35
N GLN A 31 9.37 17.20 14.91
CA GLN A 31 9.84 18.26 15.82
C GLN A 31 8.73 19.24 16.28
N THR A 32 7.44 18.95 16.05
CA THR A 32 6.31 19.78 16.51
C THR A 32 5.05 18.95 16.79
N ASP A 33 4.42 19.19 17.95
CA ASP A 33 3.22 18.53 18.52
C ASP A 33 1.90 18.71 17.73
N LYS A 34 1.93 19.03 16.43
CA LYS A 34 0.69 19.13 15.64
C LYS A 34 0.34 17.79 15.02
N ASN A 35 -0.74 17.19 15.53
CA ASN A 35 -1.51 16.16 14.85
C ASN A 35 -1.74 16.61 13.40
N LEU A 36 -1.17 15.87 12.45
CA LEU A 36 -1.54 15.99 11.06
C LEU A 36 -2.89 15.33 10.88
N ASP A 37 -3.86 16.09 10.37
CA ASP A 37 -5.10 15.50 9.89
C ASP A 37 -4.75 14.46 8.82
N PHE A 38 -5.03 13.19 9.11
CA PHE A 38 -4.86 12.11 8.15
C PHE A 38 -5.77 12.37 6.96
N ILE A 39 -5.17 12.60 5.80
CA ILE A 39 -5.91 12.70 4.55
C ILE A 39 -6.09 11.28 4.04
N LEU A 40 -7.31 10.79 4.18
CA LEU A 40 -7.70 9.47 3.74
C LEU A 40 -7.68 9.44 2.21
N LYS A 41 -6.73 8.67 1.63
CA LYS A 41 -6.62 8.48 0.18
C LYS A 41 -7.22 7.14 -0.22
N GLU A 42 -8.04 7.15 -1.28
CA GLU A 42 -8.76 5.96 -1.74
C GLU A 42 -8.51 5.71 -3.23
N PRO A 43 -8.56 4.45 -3.70
CA PRO A 43 -8.49 4.16 -5.12
C PRO A 43 -9.72 4.73 -5.84
N LYS A 44 -9.49 5.57 -6.85
CA LYS A 44 -10.57 6.09 -7.72
C LYS A 44 -10.92 5.16 -8.88
N TYR A 45 -10.05 4.21 -9.16
CA TYR A 45 -10.24 3.18 -10.17
C TYR A 45 -10.46 1.83 -9.50
N ILE A 46 -11.48 1.11 -9.96
CA ILE A 46 -11.77 -0.26 -9.56
C ILE A 46 -11.86 -1.10 -10.85
N PRO A 47 -11.16 -2.26 -10.93
CA PRO A 47 -11.19 -3.10 -12.11
C PRO A 47 -12.60 -3.60 -12.45
N ASN A 48 -12.89 -3.69 -13.76
CA ASN A 48 -14.17 -4.22 -14.22
C ASN A 48 -14.46 -5.63 -13.68
N GLY A 49 -15.66 -5.79 -13.11
CA GLY A 49 -16.13 -7.05 -12.54
C GLY A 49 -15.92 -7.18 -11.03
N PHE A 50 -15.17 -6.27 -10.41
CA PHE A 50 -15.05 -6.16 -8.96
C PHE A 50 -16.11 -5.22 -8.39
N LYS A 51 -16.52 -5.48 -7.15
CA LYS A 51 -17.41 -4.62 -6.37
C LYS A 51 -16.88 -4.48 -4.96
N GLU A 52 -17.03 -3.29 -4.38
CA GLU A 52 -16.75 -3.08 -2.97
C GLU A 52 -17.72 -3.92 -2.14
N VAL A 53 -17.16 -4.69 -1.21
CA VAL A 53 -17.92 -5.56 -0.29
C VAL A 53 -17.69 -5.18 1.17
N GLU A 54 -16.60 -4.51 1.47
CA GLU A 54 -16.25 -4.04 2.80
C GLU A 54 -15.40 -2.79 2.72
N LYS A 55 -15.64 -1.87 3.66
CA LYS A 55 -14.87 -0.64 3.83
C LYS A 55 -14.84 -0.26 5.30
N GLU A 56 -13.63 -0.13 5.83
CA GLU A 56 -13.37 0.26 7.21
C GLU A 56 -12.42 1.45 7.24
N ASN A 57 -12.82 2.51 7.94
CA ASN A 57 -12.02 3.73 8.06
C ASN A 57 -11.77 4.00 9.55
N THR A 58 -10.55 4.39 9.88
CA THR A 58 -10.15 4.89 11.20
C THR A 58 -9.61 6.30 11.07
N LEU A 59 -9.21 6.91 12.18
CA LEU A 59 -8.56 8.22 12.17
C LEU A 59 -7.18 8.22 11.50
N GLN A 60 -6.58 7.04 11.26
CA GLN A 60 -5.19 6.88 10.84
C GLN A 60 -5.03 5.96 9.64
N GLY A 61 -6.13 5.41 9.11
CA GLY A 61 -6.06 4.42 8.06
C GLY A 61 -7.39 4.04 7.45
N ILE A 62 -7.30 3.35 6.32
CA ILE A 62 -8.42 2.78 5.58
C ILE A 62 -8.09 1.36 5.15
N PHE A 63 -9.11 0.52 5.16
CA PHE A 63 -9.15 -0.77 4.53
C PHE A 63 -10.37 -0.86 3.60
N ILE A 64 -10.18 -1.33 2.38
CA ILE A 64 -11.28 -1.62 1.43
C ILE A 64 -11.06 -3.00 0.83
N ARG A 65 -12.14 -3.78 0.75
CA ARG A 65 -12.15 -5.08 0.07
C ARG A 65 -13.09 -5.05 -1.11
N TYR A 66 -12.59 -5.55 -2.23
CA TYR A 66 -13.34 -5.74 -3.46
C TYR A 66 -13.33 -7.21 -3.85
N GLU A 67 -14.48 -7.73 -4.27
CA GLU A 67 -14.62 -9.12 -4.72
C GLU A 67 -15.24 -9.16 -6.11
N ASN A 68 -14.84 -10.15 -6.91
CA ASN A 68 -15.48 -10.46 -8.18
C ASN A 68 -16.30 -11.75 -8.10
N LYS A 69 -17.09 -12.04 -9.14
CA LYS A 69 -17.94 -13.26 -9.19
C LYS A 69 -17.16 -14.57 -9.25
N ASN A 70 -15.88 -14.52 -9.59
CA ASN A 70 -15.02 -15.68 -9.70
C ASN A 70 -14.33 -16.02 -8.37
N GLY A 71 -14.54 -15.23 -7.31
CA GLY A 71 -13.90 -15.41 -6.01
C GLY A 71 -12.55 -14.71 -5.87
N SER A 72 -12.06 -13.99 -6.89
CA SER A 72 -10.85 -13.17 -6.74
C SER A 72 -11.14 -11.95 -5.88
N GLU A 73 -10.14 -11.57 -5.08
CA GLU A 73 -10.26 -10.52 -4.07
C GLU A 73 -9.15 -9.50 -4.24
N ILE A 74 -9.49 -8.21 -4.14
CA ILE A 74 -8.54 -7.11 -4.01
C ILE A 74 -8.74 -6.48 -2.63
N ARG A 75 -7.66 -6.36 -1.86
CA ARG A 75 -7.65 -5.65 -0.59
C ARG A 75 -6.72 -4.45 -0.69
N TYR A 76 -7.26 -3.28 -0.42
CA TYR A 76 -6.50 -2.04 -0.29
C TYR A 76 -6.36 -1.67 1.19
N ARG A 77 -5.15 -1.36 1.63
CA ARG A 77 -4.87 -0.81 2.95
C ARG A 77 -4.00 0.42 2.81
N SER A 78 -4.34 1.48 3.54
CA SER A 78 -3.49 2.66 3.70
C SER A 78 -3.47 3.09 5.15
N ASN A 79 -2.30 3.46 5.66
CA ASN A 79 -2.14 4.02 7.01
C ASN A 79 -1.19 5.21 7.00
N GLN A 80 -1.46 6.21 7.83
CA GLN A 80 -0.53 7.31 8.07
C GLN A 80 0.79 6.79 8.62
N ILE A 81 1.93 7.24 8.10
CA ILE A 81 3.24 6.94 8.67
C ILE A 81 3.37 7.61 10.03
N ASP A 82 3.46 6.80 11.08
CA ASP A 82 3.85 7.19 12.43
C ASP A 82 4.87 6.17 12.98
N SER A 83 4.42 5.25 13.83
CA SER A 83 5.20 4.15 14.41
C SER A 83 4.61 2.82 13.94
N ASN A 84 4.72 2.56 12.65
CA ASN A 84 4.04 1.46 11.98
C ASN A 84 5.03 0.37 11.59
N THR A 85 4.61 -0.88 11.69
CA THR A 85 5.33 -2.00 11.09
C THR A 85 4.46 -2.63 10.00
N VAL A 86 5.03 -2.81 8.81
CA VAL A 86 4.42 -3.61 7.75
C VAL A 86 5.27 -4.84 7.53
N ILE A 87 4.64 -6.01 7.66
CA ILE A 87 5.27 -7.30 7.43
C ILE A 87 4.76 -7.82 6.09
N LEU A 88 5.67 -8.09 5.17
CA LEU A 88 5.38 -8.65 3.86
C LEU A 88 5.93 -10.05 3.79
N ASP A 89 5.11 -10.97 3.27
CA ASP A 89 5.54 -12.32 2.96
C ASP A 89 6.37 -12.29 1.67
N THR A 90 7.68 -12.40 1.82
CA THR A 90 8.65 -12.39 0.72
C THR A 90 9.35 -13.73 0.53
N GLU A 91 9.06 -14.73 1.37
CA GLU A 91 9.64 -16.07 1.24
C GLU A 91 9.22 -16.68 -0.10
N ASN A 92 10.18 -17.23 -0.86
CA ASN A 92 9.91 -17.88 -2.14
C ASN A 92 9.11 -17.02 -3.14
N ALA A 93 9.07 -15.69 -2.92
CA ALA A 93 8.34 -14.75 -3.73
C ALA A 93 9.24 -14.12 -4.80
N LYS A 94 8.64 -13.78 -5.94
CA LYS A 94 9.31 -12.93 -6.93
C LYS A 94 9.06 -11.46 -6.57
N VAL A 95 10.10 -10.79 -6.08
CA VAL A 95 10.09 -9.35 -5.77
C VAL A 95 10.73 -8.57 -6.91
N THR A 96 10.04 -7.53 -7.37
CA THR A 96 10.55 -6.58 -8.38
C THR A 96 10.23 -5.15 -8.00
N ASP A 97 11.17 -4.25 -8.24
CA ASP A 97 10.97 -2.82 -8.03
C ASP A 97 10.23 -2.21 -9.22
N ILE A 98 9.17 -1.45 -8.93
CA ILE A 98 8.38 -0.70 -9.92
C ILE A 98 8.19 0.73 -9.42
N MET A 99 7.66 1.60 -10.28
CA MET A 99 7.22 2.94 -9.90
C MET A 99 5.70 2.98 -9.81
N VAL A 100 5.18 3.60 -8.76
CA VAL A 100 3.77 4.01 -8.66
C VAL A 100 3.78 5.52 -8.54
N ASN A 101 3.35 6.20 -9.61
CA ASN A 101 3.61 7.64 -9.78
C ASN A 101 5.13 7.92 -9.63
N ASP A 102 5.51 8.82 -8.71
CA ASP A 102 6.91 9.19 -8.45
C ASP A 102 7.54 8.40 -7.28
N TYR A 103 6.86 7.37 -6.75
CA TYR A 103 7.30 6.61 -5.59
C TYR A 103 7.76 5.20 -5.96
N GLU A 104 8.88 4.75 -5.37
CA GLU A 104 9.36 3.37 -5.51
C GLU A 104 8.42 2.41 -4.78
N ALA A 105 8.03 1.34 -5.48
CA ALA A 105 7.14 0.32 -4.95
C ALA A 105 7.76 -1.07 -5.11
N LYS A 106 7.50 -1.94 -4.12
CA LYS A 106 7.76 -3.38 -4.22
C LYS A 106 6.55 -4.07 -4.83
N TYR A 107 6.78 -4.77 -5.94
CA TYR A 107 5.81 -5.65 -6.57
C TYR A 107 6.21 -7.10 -6.29
N ILE A 108 5.38 -7.80 -5.52
CA ILE A 108 5.68 -9.12 -4.97
C ILE A 108 4.66 -10.11 -5.55
N VAL A 109 5.13 -11.18 -6.17
CA VAL A 109 4.28 -12.29 -6.65
C VAL A 109 4.66 -13.56 -5.90
N LYS A 110 3.70 -14.14 -5.18
CA LYS A 110 3.86 -15.41 -4.46
C LYS A 110 2.64 -16.27 -4.72
N ASP A 111 2.85 -17.48 -5.24
CA ASP A 111 1.77 -18.42 -5.57
C ASP A 111 0.62 -17.77 -6.38
N ASN A 112 -0.53 -17.63 -5.74
CA ASN A 112 -1.78 -17.13 -6.26
C ASN A 112 -2.11 -15.71 -5.73
N SER A 113 -1.09 -14.99 -5.25
CA SER A 113 -1.21 -13.63 -4.72
C SER A 113 -0.22 -12.65 -5.34
N ILE A 114 -0.62 -11.39 -5.37
CA ILE A 114 0.23 -10.25 -5.68
C ILE A 114 0.13 -9.25 -4.56
N THR A 115 1.25 -8.68 -4.14
CA THR A 115 1.30 -7.54 -3.23
C THR A 115 2.02 -6.38 -3.89
N ILE A 116 1.41 -5.19 -3.88
CA ILE A 116 2.07 -3.93 -4.23
C ILE A 116 2.19 -3.09 -2.97
N PHE A 117 3.41 -2.72 -2.60
CA PHE A 117 3.72 -1.98 -1.38
C PHE A 117 4.57 -0.77 -1.68
N TRP A 118 4.15 0.40 -1.21
CA TRP A 118 4.91 1.65 -1.34
C TRP A 118 4.52 2.65 -0.24
N ASN A 119 5.21 3.78 -0.23
CA ASN A 119 4.86 4.90 0.63
C ASN A 119 5.09 6.23 -0.09
N ASP A 120 4.35 7.27 0.30
CA ASP A 120 4.46 8.61 -0.27
C ASP A 120 5.03 9.63 0.74
N GLU A 121 5.84 9.16 1.69
CA GLU A 121 6.36 9.94 2.83
C GLU A 121 5.30 10.41 3.84
N GLU A 122 4.01 10.27 3.55
CA GLU A 122 2.94 10.56 4.51
C GLU A 122 2.19 9.32 4.94
N ASN A 123 1.99 8.38 4.03
CA ASN A 123 1.22 7.17 4.23
C ASN A 123 1.94 5.96 3.63
N VAL A 124 1.66 4.80 4.20
CA VAL A 124 2.05 3.50 3.66
C VAL A 124 0.84 2.89 2.99
N TYR A 125 1.04 2.35 1.79
CA TYR A 125 0.01 1.74 0.97
C TYR A 125 0.32 0.27 0.74
N THR A 126 -0.72 -0.55 0.74
CA THR A 126 -0.61 -1.95 0.34
C THR A 126 -1.84 -2.37 -0.44
N ILE A 127 -1.63 -2.94 -1.63
CA ILE A 127 -2.66 -3.62 -2.40
C ILE A 127 -2.31 -5.11 -2.39
N TYR A 128 -3.25 -5.93 -1.92
CA TYR A 128 -3.21 -7.38 -2.07
C TYR A 128 -4.20 -7.78 -3.16
N PHE A 129 -3.80 -8.71 -4.01
CA PHE A 129 -4.67 -9.34 -4.97
C PHE A 129 -4.52 -10.84 -4.89
N ASP A 130 -5.58 -11.52 -4.46
CA ASP A 130 -5.65 -12.97 -4.38
C ASP A 130 -6.54 -13.49 -5.51
N TYR A 131 -6.03 -14.45 -6.27
CA TYR A 131 -6.69 -14.96 -7.46
C TYR A 131 -6.62 -16.50 -7.53
N ASP A 132 -7.73 -17.15 -7.89
CA ASP A 132 -7.74 -18.61 -8.00
C ASP A 132 -7.12 -19.13 -9.30
N ASN A 133 -7.16 -18.34 -10.39
CA ASN A 133 -6.71 -18.77 -11.70
C ASN A 133 -5.59 -17.88 -12.26
N LYS A 134 -4.48 -18.47 -12.72
CA LYS A 134 -3.35 -17.75 -13.36
C LYS A 134 -3.76 -16.90 -14.57
N ASN A 135 -4.89 -17.19 -15.23
CA ASN A 135 -5.43 -16.33 -16.28
C ASN A 135 -5.92 -14.97 -15.73
N ASP A 136 -6.36 -14.92 -14.48
CA ASP A 136 -6.78 -13.68 -13.82
C ASP A 136 -5.57 -12.78 -13.57
N LEU A 137 -4.41 -13.34 -13.18
CA LEU A 137 -3.16 -12.59 -13.05
C LEU A 137 -2.84 -11.78 -14.31
N ASN A 138 -2.77 -12.44 -15.48
CA ASN A 138 -2.45 -11.76 -16.73
C ASN A 138 -3.51 -10.73 -17.13
N LYS A 139 -4.77 -10.96 -16.75
CA LYS A 139 -5.88 -10.06 -17.05
C LYS A 139 -5.89 -8.81 -16.18
N TYR A 140 -5.49 -8.93 -14.92
CA TYR A 140 -5.63 -7.87 -13.92
C TYR A 140 -4.30 -7.20 -13.54
N LYS A 141 -3.16 -7.69 -14.01
CA LYS A 141 -1.84 -7.10 -13.71
C LYS A 141 -1.80 -5.60 -13.98
N ASP A 142 -2.17 -5.16 -15.18
CA ASP A 142 -2.15 -3.75 -15.54
C ASP A 142 -3.17 -2.96 -14.70
N ASN A 143 -4.34 -3.54 -14.47
CA ASN A 143 -5.38 -2.95 -13.63
C ASN A 143 -4.92 -2.72 -12.18
N LEU A 144 -4.04 -3.56 -11.62
CA LEU A 144 -3.53 -3.37 -10.26
C LEU A 144 -2.58 -2.18 -10.14
N ILE A 145 -1.77 -1.95 -11.19
CA ILE A 145 -0.94 -0.74 -11.27
C ILE A 145 -1.84 0.48 -11.45
N ASP A 146 -2.88 0.39 -12.30
CA ASP A 146 -3.86 1.46 -12.47
C ASP A 146 -4.57 1.83 -11.14
N ILE A 147 -4.91 0.83 -10.30
CA ILE A 147 -5.46 1.09 -8.96
C ILE A 147 -4.45 1.89 -8.14
N ALA A 148 -3.18 1.45 -8.12
CA ALA A 148 -2.11 2.07 -7.34
C ALA A 148 -1.89 3.54 -7.74
N GLU A 149 -1.84 3.81 -9.05
CA GLU A 149 -1.62 5.16 -9.61
C GLU A 149 -2.81 6.10 -9.38
N ASN A 150 -4.03 5.56 -9.18
CA ASN A 150 -5.26 6.34 -9.01
C ASN A 150 -5.69 6.54 -7.55
N ILE A 151 -4.84 6.25 -6.58
CA ILE A 151 -5.06 6.58 -5.17
C ILE A 151 -4.85 8.09 -4.96
N LYS A 152 -5.89 8.78 -4.44
CA LYS A 152 -5.88 10.23 -4.22
C LYS A 152 -6.63 10.63 -2.96
#